data_AF-A0A7S1AIT1-F1
#
_entry.id   AF-A0A7S1AIT1-F1
#
_cell.length_a   1.000
_cell.length_b   1.000
_cell.length_c   1.000
_cell.angle_alpha   90.00
_cell.angle_beta   90.00
_cell.angle_gamma   90.00
#
_symmetry.space_group_name_H-M   'P 1'
#
loop_
_entity.id
_entity.type
_entity.pdbx_description
1 polymer ?
#
loop_
_entity_poly.entity_id
_entity_poly.type
_entity_poly.pdbx_seq_one_letter_code
_entity_poly.pdbx_strand_id
1 'polypeptide(L)'
;KFFESRRVVDEERHRCILFAMLLVSAWFCVELLASRAEDAGVRQGATEQFPTLPPKAGWPVFETIEELEASPWHTYLTHVYGDLPSYYYPYSPVDLWYLYDDIVSLAALEVDVDVPAKVGKCPTDAKDYQVYTTNNAYSPSGVSWVWHPYPYFGFPHSWVEVIHERDPFGDESEGAWFLYAPGSAMYFNTGTTISFPTHEEAYARFDVVGPQWNSDLCQKASQQGYDSLQFTAHVDHVNYPCDTYHTGVPNLNYMNLEIVGVRLQGTYSCTSSTGAPSSVRAGWDARSACTCDNSQGYLNCKEVPSTHTLTPVNSTHEAGRPLHVL
;
A
#
# COMPACT_ATOMS: atom_id res chain seq x y z
N LYS A 1 -57.03 42.36 -13.53
CA LYS A 1 -56.78 42.25 -12.07
C LYS A 1 -56.58 40.81 -11.58
N PHE A 2 -57.48 39.84 -11.82
CA PHE A 2 -57.24 38.45 -11.38
C PHE A 2 -56.11 37.73 -12.15
N PHE A 3 -55.90 38.08 -13.43
CA PHE A 3 -54.81 37.54 -14.25
C PHE A 3 -53.42 38.13 -13.91
N GLU A 4 -53.35 39.40 -13.46
CA GLU A 4 -52.08 40.00 -12.98
C GLU A 4 -51.53 39.25 -11.76
N SER A 5 -52.42 38.86 -10.84
CA SER A 5 -52.03 38.25 -9.57
C SER A 5 -51.42 36.85 -9.74
N ARG A 6 -51.83 36.07 -10.75
CA ARG A 6 -51.23 34.75 -11.00
C ARG A 6 -49.81 34.86 -11.56
N ARG A 7 -49.55 35.87 -12.40
CA ARG A 7 -48.24 36.06 -13.03
C ARG A 7 -47.14 36.39 -12.01
N VAL A 8 -47.47 37.19 -10.99
CA VAL A 8 -46.55 37.54 -9.90
C VAL A 8 -46.20 36.30 -9.05
N VAL A 9 -47.18 35.46 -8.75
CA VAL A 9 -46.97 34.23 -7.95
C VAL A 9 -46.11 33.20 -8.71
N ASP A 10 -46.30 33.07 -10.02
CA ASP A 10 -45.49 32.15 -10.84
C ASP A 10 -44.03 32.64 -11.02
N GLU A 11 -43.81 33.96 -11.08
CA GLU A 11 -42.46 34.55 -11.11
C GLU A 11 -41.71 34.37 -9.77
N GLU A 12 -42.38 34.57 -8.63
CA GLU A 12 -41.78 34.30 -7.31
C GLU A 12 -41.46 32.81 -7.13
N ARG A 13 -42.33 31.91 -7.58
CA ARG A 13 -42.10 30.47 -7.50
C ARG A 13 -40.90 30.03 -8.36
N HIS A 14 -40.75 30.58 -9.57
CA HIS A 14 -39.56 30.35 -10.40
C HIS A 14 -38.27 30.86 -9.74
N ARG A 15 -38.32 32.04 -9.11
CA ARG A 15 -37.17 32.61 -8.39
C ARG A 15 -36.75 31.74 -7.20
N CYS A 16 -37.69 31.23 -6.43
CA CYS A 16 -37.40 30.31 -5.31
C CYS A 16 -36.79 28.99 -5.78
N ILE A 17 -37.27 28.43 -6.90
CA ILE A 17 -36.73 27.18 -7.46
C ILE A 17 -35.29 27.41 -7.97
N LEU A 18 -35.04 28.50 -8.70
CA LEU A 18 -33.70 28.86 -9.16
C LEU A 18 -32.73 29.10 -8.00
N PHE A 19 -33.19 29.77 -6.94
CA PHE A 19 -32.38 30.00 -5.75
C PHE A 19 -32.04 28.70 -5.01
N ALA A 20 -33.01 27.79 -4.86
CA ALA A 20 -32.78 26.49 -4.26
C ALA A 20 -31.80 25.64 -5.10
N MET A 21 -31.91 25.65 -6.43
CA MET A 21 -30.96 24.96 -7.32
C MET A 21 -29.54 25.54 -7.21
N LEU A 22 -29.41 26.86 -7.09
CA LEU A 22 -28.10 27.51 -6.89
C LEU A 22 -27.48 27.14 -5.54
N LEU A 23 -28.26 27.06 -4.46
CA LEU A 23 -27.78 26.64 -3.15
C LEU A 23 -27.32 25.18 -3.15
N VAL A 24 -28.08 24.28 -3.78
CA VAL A 24 -27.70 22.87 -3.92
C VAL A 24 -26.43 22.74 -4.74
N SER A 25 -26.33 23.44 -5.88
CA SER A 25 -25.12 23.43 -6.71
C SER A 25 -23.90 24.00 -5.98
N ALA A 26 -24.07 25.08 -5.20
CA ALA A 26 -22.98 25.66 -4.43
C ALA A 26 -22.50 24.70 -3.33
N TRP A 27 -23.44 24.01 -2.67
CA TRP A 27 -23.11 23.01 -1.65
C TRP A 27 -22.33 21.82 -2.24
N PHE A 28 -22.77 21.26 -3.36
CA PHE A 28 -22.01 20.23 -4.09
C PHE A 28 -20.61 20.70 -4.53
N CYS A 29 -20.48 21.95 -4.99
CA CYS A 29 -19.17 22.51 -5.36
C CYS A 29 -18.23 22.63 -4.15
N VAL A 30 -18.74 23.03 -2.98
CA VAL A 30 -17.92 23.14 -1.76
C VAL A 30 -17.48 21.76 -1.27
N GLU A 31 -18.36 20.76 -1.26
CA GLU A 31 -17.99 19.39 -0.87
C GLU A 31 -16.96 18.77 -1.84
N LEU A 32 -17.14 18.97 -3.14
CA LEU A 32 -16.19 18.48 -4.14
C LEU A 32 -14.81 19.14 -4.02
N LEU A 33 -14.77 20.44 -3.72
CA LEU A 33 -13.51 21.17 -3.51
C LEU A 33 -12.83 20.77 -2.19
N ALA A 34 -13.60 20.56 -1.11
CA ALA A 34 -13.08 20.10 0.17
C ALA A 34 -12.50 18.68 0.06
N SER A 35 -13.21 17.75 -0.58
CA SER A 35 -12.73 16.40 -0.83
C SER A 35 -11.43 16.37 -1.65
N ARG A 36 -11.29 17.25 -2.65
CA ARG A 36 -10.03 17.38 -3.43
C ARG A 36 -8.88 17.97 -2.62
N ALA A 37 -9.17 18.90 -1.70
CA ALA A 37 -8.14 19.51 -0.86
C ALA A 37 -7.62 18.54 0.21
N GLU A 38 -8.50 17.73 0.80
CA GLU A 38 -8.11 16.64 1.70
C GLU A 38 -7.26 15.60 0.96
N ASP A 39 -7.67 15.17 -0.25
CA ASP A 39 -6.86 14.24 -1.06
C ASP A 39 -5.48 14.81 -1.41
N ALA A 40 -5.33 16.12 -1.62
CA ALA A 40 -4.05 16.75 -1.95
C ALA A 40 -3.09 16.86 -0.75
N GLY A 41 -3.61 17.20 0.44
CA GLY A 41 -2.79 17.32 1.66
C GLY A 41 -2.34 15.96 2.22
N VAL A 42 -3.20 14.94 2.10
CA VAL A 42 -2.92 13.55 2.53
C VAL A 42 -1.80 12.91 1.69
N ARG A 43 -1.66 13.30 0.42
CA ARG A 43 -0.60 12.79 -0.49
C ARG A 43 0.80 13.30 -0.15
N GLN A 44 0.93 14.52 0.38
CA GLN A 44 2.23 15.09 0.75
C GLN A 44 2.79 14.51 2.07
N GLY A 45 1.92 14.04 2.98
CA GLY A 45 2.31 13.68 4.35
C GLY A 45 3.21 12.45 4.50
N ALA A 46 3.18 11.48 3.58
CA ALA A 46 4.00 10.26 3.69
C ALA A 46 5.46 10.45 3.22
N THR A 47 5.77 11.55 2.53
CA THR A 47 7.01 11.67 1.73
C THR A 47 7.96 12.79 2.18
N GLU A 48 7.55 13.67 3.10
CA GLU A 48 8.37 14.82 3.52
C GLU A 48 9.46 14.52 4.57
N GLN A 49 9.62 13.29 5.06
CA GLN A 49 10.53 13.00 6.19
C GLN A 49 11.83 12.27 5.87
N PHE A 50 12.14 11.96 4.62
CA PHE A 50 13.43 11.37 4.29
C PHE A 50 14.39 12.46 3.80
N PRO A 51 15.28 13.01 4.65
CA PRO A 51 16.37 13.88 4.17
C PRO A 51 17.14 13.13 3.09
N THR A 52 17.62 13.82 2.05
CA THR A 52 18.38 13.23 0.93
C THR A 52 19.44 12.27 1.45
N LEU A 53 19.10 10.99 1.46
CA LEU A 53 19.97 9.95 2.00
C LEU A 53 21.16 9.84 1.04
N PRO A 54 22.39 9.68 1.54
CA PRO A 54 23.54 9.44 0.69
C PRO A 54 23.26 8.22 -0.21
N PRO A 55 23.89 8.11 -1.39
CA PRO A 55 23.73 6.97 -2.28
C PRO A 55 23.86 5.66 -1.49
N LYS A 56 22.77 4.89 -1.46
CA LYS A 56 22.70 3.63 -0.70
C LYS A 56 23.48 2.59 -1.50
N ALA A 57 24.56 2.07 -0.91
CA ALA A 57 25.53 1.24 -1.61
C ALA A 57 24.84 0.04 -2.31
N GLY A 58 25.07 -0.09 -3.62
CA GLY A 58 24.56 -1.20 -4.44
C GLY A 58 23.20 -0.98 -5.09
N TRP A 59 22.58 0.19 -4.92
CA TRP A 59 21.32 0.56 -5.58
C TRP A 59 21.50 1.81 -6.45
N PRO A 60 20.84 1.89 -7.62
CA PRO A 60 20.92 3.07 -8.46
C PRO A 60 20.25 4.27 -7.79
N VAL A 61 20.73 5.45 -8.14
CA VAL A 61 20.13 6.74 -7.79
C VAL A 61 19.96 7.50 -9.10
N PHE A 62 18.77 8.04 -9.31
CA PHE A 62 18.42 8.84 -10.47
C PHE A 62 18.24 10.28 -10.00
N GLU A 63 19.04 11.21 -10.50
CA GLU A 63 18.99 12.63 -10.13
C GLU A 63 17.86 13.37 -10.86
N THR A 64 17.37 12.82 -11.96
CA THR A 64 16.26 13.39 -12.74
C THR A 64 15.34 12.30 -13.30
N ILE A 65 14.16 12.72 -13.75
CA ILE A 65 13.21 11.82 -14.41
C ILE A 65 13.77 11.24 -15.71
N GLU A 66 14.56 12.01 -16.46
CA GLU A 66 15.18 11.55 -17.70
C GLU A 66 16.18 10.42 -17.44
N GLU A 67 16.90 10.45 -16.32
CA GLU A 67 17.79 9.36 -15.91
C GLU A 67 16.99 8.09 -15.55
N LEU A 68 15.87 8.26 -14.84
CA LEU A 68 14.98 7.14 -14.50
C LEU A 68 14.33 6.54 -15.76
N GLU A 69 13.82 7.37 -16.68
CA GLU A 69 13.23 6.97 -17.95
C GLU A 69 14.21 6.20 -18.85
N ALA A 70 15.49 6.56 -18.80
CA ALA A 70 16.53 5.86 -19.54
C ALA A 70 16.96 4.52 -18.92
N SER A 71 16.49 4.21 -17.71
CA SER A 71 16.88 3.00 -16.96
C SER A 71 15.88 1.85 -17.11
N PRO A 72 16.28 0.59 -16.86
CA PRO A 72 15.35 -0.53 -16.80
C PRO A 72 14.26 -0.38 -15.72
N TRP A 73 14.52 0.42 -14.68
CA TRP A 73 13.53 0.73 -13.63
C TRP A 73 12.31 1.49 -14.16
N HIS A 74 12.42 2.20 -15.28
CA HIS A 74 11.26 2.78 -15.96
C HIS A 74 10.19 1.72 -16.27
N THR A 75 10.61 0.60 -16.86
CA THR A 75 9.71 -0.50 -17.20
C THR A 75 9.11 -1.10 -15.94
N TYR A 76 9.92 -1.35 -14.91
CA TYR A 76 9.44 -1.90 -13.65
C TYR A 76 8.35 -1.01 -13.01
N LEU A 77 8.65 0.28 -12.82
CA LEU A 77 7.74 1.20 -12.15
C LEU A 77 6.47 1.45 -12.96
N THR A 78 6.57 1.56 -14.29
CA THR A 78 5.39 1.72 -15.15
C THR A 78 4.48 0.50 -15.08
N HIS A 79 5.03 -0.71 -14.97
CA HIS A 79 4.23 -1.92 -14.81
C HIS A 79 3.57 -2.02 -13.43
N VAL A 80 4.29 -1.67 -12.36
CA VAL A 80 3.79 -1.79 -10.99
C VAL A 80 2.82 -0.67 -10.62
N TYR A 81 3.20 0.58 -10.90
CA TYR A 81 2.49 1.77 -10.46
C TYR A 81 1.63 2.42 -11.55
N GLY A 82 1.84 2.08 -12.82
CA GLY A 82 1.15 2.68 -13.97
C GLY A 82 1.68 4.05 -14.40
N ASP A 83 2.59 4.65 -13.64
CA ASP A 83 3.19 5.98 -13.90
C ASP A 83 4.56 6.07 -13.19
N LEU A 84 5.34 7.10 -13.50
CA LEU A 84 6.62 7.40 -12.85
C LEU A 84 6.48 8.49 -11.77
N PRO A 85 7.42 8.55 -10.80
CA PRO A 85 7.58 9.72 -9.96
C PRO A 85 7.84 10.97 -10.80
N SER A 86 6.87 11.89 -10.83
CA SER A 86 7.06 13.22 -11.45
C SER A 86 7.67 14.25 -10.49
N TYR A 87 7.89 13.86 -9.24
CA TYR A 87 8.45 14.62 -8.15
C TYR A 87 9.24 13.63 -7.27
N TYR A 88 10.19 14.14 -6.47
CA TYR A 88 11.11 13.37 -5.61
C TYR A 88 12.38 12.83 -6.26
N TYR A 89 13.15 13.75 -6.86
CA TYR A 89 14.52 13.48 -7.25
C TYR A 89 15.51 14.10 -6.24
N PRO A 90 16.61 13.41 -5.88
CA PRO A 90 17.02 12.10 -6.40
C PRO A 90 16.10 10.95 -5.95
N TYR A 91 15.80 10.02 -6.87
CA TYR A 91 14.98 8.83 -6.64
C TYR A 91 15.87 7.59 -6.55
N SER A 92 15.57 6.68 -5.62
CA SER A 92 16.23 5.38 -5.56
C SER A 92 15.20 4.26 -5.30
N PRO A 93 15.22 3.17 -6.08
CA PRO A 93 14.28 2.06 -5.92
C PRO A 93 14.57 1.19 -4.69
N VAL A 94 15.66 1.46 -3.97
CA VAL A 94 15.96 0.86 -2.67
C VAL A 94 14.91 1.17 -1.60
N ASP A 95 14.12 2.22 -1.79
CA ASP A 95 13.01 2.54 -0.89
C ASP A 95 11.77 1.66 -1.14
N LEU A 96 11.80 0.82 -2.18
CA LEU A 96 10.82 -0.25 -2.39
C LEU A 96 11.19 -1.45 -1.51
N TRP A 97 10.32 -1.77 -0.55
CA TRP A 97 10.49 -2.92 0.34
C TRP A 97 10.01 -4.21 -0.32
N TYR A 98 9.14 -4.11 -1.31
CA TYR A 98 8.41 -5.20 -1.95
C TYR A 98 8.66 -5.18 -3.46
N LEU A 99 9.12 -6.30 -4.00
CA LEU A 99 9.48 -6.44 -5.42
C LEU A 99 8.74 -7.60 -6.07
N TYR A 100 8.10 -7.35 -7.21
CA TYR A 100 7.48 -8.38 -8.05
C TYR A 100 8.54 -9.08 -8.90
N ASP A 101 8.83 -10.36 -8.63
CA ASP A 101 9.97 -11.07 -9.25
C ASP A 101 9.84 -11.21 -10.77
N ASP A 102 8.62 -11.41 -11.24
CA ASP A 102 8.25 -11.48 -12.65
C ASP A 102 8.45 -10.14 -13.36
N ILE A 103 8.10 -9.02 -12.72
CA ILE A 103 8.33 -7.68 -13.26
C ILE A 103 9.82 -7.31 -13.20
N VAL A 104 10.56 -7.71 -12.17
CA VAL A 104 12.03 -7.55 -12.13
C VAL A 104 12.65 -8.24 -13.35
N SER A 105 12.22 -9.47 -13.63
CA SER A 105 12.69 -10.23 -14.78
C SER A 105 12.26 -9.60 -16.11
N LEU A 106 11.00 -9.15 -16.22
CA LEU A 106 10.44 -8.52 -17.41
C LEU A 106 11.15 -7.19 -17.76
N ALA A 107 11.47 -6.41 -16.74
CA ALA A 107 12.19 -5.14 -16.89
C ALA A 107 13.66 -5.33 -17.29
N ALA A 108 14.16 -6.57 -17.34
CA ALA A 108 15.56 -6.90 -17.58
C ALA A 108 16.50 -6.21 -16.59
N LEU A 109 16.06 -6.06 -15.33
CA LEU A 109 16.92 -5.58 -14.25
C LEU A 109 18.03 -6.60 -14.02
N GLU A 110 19.28 -6.16 -14.18
CA GLU A 110 20.43 -7.03 -14.03
C GLU A 110 20.69 -7.26 -12.53
N VAL A 111 20.56 -8.52 -12.10
CA VAL A 111 20.91 -8.91 -10.73
C VAL A 111 22.39 -8.62 -10.48
N ASP A 112 22.70 -8.06 -9.31
CA ASP A 112 24.00 -7.54 -8.86
C ASP A 112 24.44 -6.19 -9.44
N VAL A 113 23.73 -5.66 -10.44
CA VAL A 113 23.99 -4.33 -11.00
C VAL A 113 22.89 -3.35 -10.59
N ASP A 114 21.63 -3.69 -10.88
CA ASP A 114 20.47 -2.84 -10.62
C ASP A 114 19.71 -3.23 -9.34
N VAL A 115 19.69 -4.53 -9.04
CA VAL A 115 19.06 -5.13 -7.86
C VAL A 115 20.05 -6.12 -7.25
N PRO A 116 20.41 -6.01 -5.96
CA PRO A 116 21.31 -6.98 -5.33
C PRO A 116 20.78 -8.42 -5.41
N ALA A 117 21.67 -9.41 -5.56
CA ALA A 117 21.26 -10.80 -5.49
C ALA A 117 20.50 -11.13 -4.19
N LYS A 118 19.52 -12.01 -4.34
CA LYS A 118 18.76 -12.57 -3.22
C LYS A 118 19.71 -13.35 -2.31
N VAL A 119 19.80 -12.98 -1.03
CA VAL A 119 20.69 -13.63 -0.06
C VAL A 119 20.12 -14.92 0.53
N GLY A 120 18.85 -15.22 0.22
CA GLY A 120 18.17 -16.44 0.62
C GLY A 120 16.72 -16.19 1.05
N LYS A 121 16.22 -17.06 1.92
CA LYS A 121 14.87 -16.92 2.50
C LYS A 121 14.75 -15.72 3.41
N CYS A 122 15.79 -15.46 4.21
CA CYS A 122 15.87 -14.41 5.22
C CYS A 122 17.14 -13.56 5.00
N PRO A 123 17.21 -12.33 5.54
CA PRO A 123 18.47 -11.58 5.63
C PRO A 123 19.54 -12.39 6.39
N THR A 124 20.80 -12.33 5.96
CA THR A 124 21.86 -13.21 6.49
C THR A 124 22.63 -12.59 7.64
N ASP A 125 22.74 -11.25 7.66
CA ASP A 125 23.49 -10.49 8.66
C ASP A 125 22.80 -9.16 9.05
N ALA A 126 21.53 -9.01 8.67
CA ALA A 126 20.74 -7.79 8.85
C ALA A 126 21.37 -6.53 8.24
N LYS A 127 22.27 -6.67 7.27
CA LYS A 127 22.82 -5.55 6.53
C LYS A 127 21.73 -4.89 5.70
N ASP A 128 21.69 -3.56 5.75
CA ASP A 128 20.73 -2.73 5.02
C ASP A 128 20.62 -3.15 3.56
N TYR A 129 19.37 -3.20 3.10
CA TYR A 129 18.97 -3.39 1.71
C TYR A 129 19.34 -4.74 1.08
N GLN A 130 19.54 -5.78 1.90
CA GLN A 130 19.57 -7.16 1.43
C GLN A 130 18.23 -7.57 0.81
N VAL A 131 18.28 -8.25 -0.34
CA VAL A 131 17.10 -8.80 -0.99
C VAL A 131 16.89 -10.25 -0.53
N TYR A 132 15.67 -10.63 -0.15
CA TYR A 132 15.32 -11.95 0.38
C TYR A 132 13.87 -12.33 0.01
N THR A 133 13.45 -13.58 0.20
CA THR A 133 12.17 -14.08 -0.36
C THR A 133 11.03 -14.25 0.64
N THR A 134 11.23 -14.00 1.93
CA THR A 134 10.16 -14.21 2.94
C THR A 134 10.28 -13.18 4.05
N ASN A 135 9.39 -12.18 4.05
CA ASN A 135 9.28 -11.22 5.15
C ASN A 135 8.52 -11.79 6.34
N ASN A 136 7.40 -12.48 6.08
CA ASN A 136 6.53 -13.06 7.08
C ASN A 136 5.65 -14.18 6.47
N ALA A 137 4.80 -14.80 7.28
CA ALA A 137 3.86 -15.84 6.88
C ALA A 137 2.83 -15.36 5.85
N TYR A 138 2.56 -14.05 5.79
CA TYR A 138 1.61 -13.40 4.89
C TYR A 138 2.23 -12.88 3.59
N SER A 139 3.50 -13.22 3.33
CA SER A 139 4.16 -12.84 2.09
C SER A 139 3.66 -13.74 0.95
N PRO A 140 3.07 -13.19 -0.12
CA PRO A 140 2.66 -14.00 -1.26
C PRO A 140 3.87 -14.64 -1.97
N SER A 141 3.64 -15.69 -2.75
CA SER A 141 4.69 -16.24 -3.62
C SER A 141 5.02 -15.29 -4.78
N GLY A 142 6.22 -15.42 -5.35
CA GLY A 142 6.62 -14.68 -6.56
C GLY A 142 7.04 -13.23 -6.29
N VAL A 143 7.36 -12.91 -5.05
CA VAL A 143 7.89 -11.60 -4.65
C VAL A 143 9.16 -11.75 -3.82
N SER A 144 9.94 -10.68 -3.82
CA SER A 144 11.08 -10.50 -2.93
C SER A 144 10.91 -9.26 -2.09
N TRP A 145 11.67 -9.21 -1.00
CA TRP A 145 11.67 -8.12 -0.06
C TRP A 145 13.07 -7.51 0.06
N VAL A 146 13.12 -6.20 0.29
CA VAL A 146 14.33 -5.46 0.61
C VAL A 146 14.37 -5.22 2.13
N TRP A 147 15.48 -5.54 2.78
CA TRP A 147 15.61 -5.40 4.22
C TRP A 147 15.83 -3.95 4.62
N HIS A 148 14.98 -3.43 5.51
CA HIS A 148 15.15 -2.14 6.15
C HIS A 148 15.21 -2.35 7.67
N PRO A 149 16.31 -1.93 8.33
CA PRO A 149 16.46 -2.15 9.76
C PRO A 149 15.51 -1.27 10.58
N TYR A 150 15.11 -1.78 11.74
CA TYR A 150 14.52 -0.99 12.84
C TYR A 150 15.52 0.12 13.28
N PRO A 151 15.08 1.33 13.71
CA PRO A 151 13.72 1.75 14.08
C PRO A 151 12.78 2.11 12.94
N TYR A 152 11.51 1.71 13.10
CA TYR A 152 10.40 2.15 12.26
C TYR A 152 9.63 3.29 12.92
N PHE A 153 8.89 4.05 12.11
CA PHE A 153 8.12 5.20 12.56
C PHE A 153 6.69 5.10 12.07
N GLY A 154 5.76 5.62 12.87
CA GLY A 154 4.37 5.75 12.48
C GLY A 154 4.15 6.82 11.42
N PHE A 155 3.14 6.60 10.59
CA PHE A 155 2.68 7.55 9.59
C PHE A 155 1.57 8.45 10.15
N PRO A 156 1.47 9.72 9.70
CA PRO A 156 0.30 10.55 9.96
C PRO A 156 -0.92 10.04 9.16
N HIS A 157 -1.98 10.86 9.08
CA HIS A 157 -3.06 10.66 8.11
C HIS A 157 -2.49 10.76 6.69
N SER A 158 -2.26 9.62 6.04
CA SER A 158 -1.65 9.52 4.72
C SER A 158 -2.07 8.25 3.99
N TRP A 159 -1.83 8.22 2.69
CA TRP A 159 -1.84 6.98 1.91
C TRP A 159 -0.53 6.23 2.14
N VAL A 160 -0.62 4.96 2.52
CA VAL A 160 0.54 4.12 2.85
C VAL A 160 0.47 2.83 2.04
N GLU A 161 1.58 2.45 1.41
CA GLU A 161 1.67 1.20 0.65
C GLU A 161 1.64 -0.01 1.56
N VAL A 162 0.77 -0.96 1.24
CA VAL A 162 0.48 -2.12 2.06
C VAL A 162 0.30 -3.38 1.22
N ILE A 163 0.38 -4.53 1.89
CA ILE A 163 -0.24 -5.78 1.45
C ILE A 163 -1.16 -6.30 2.55
N HIS A 164 -2.11 -7.17 2.18
CA HIS A 164 -3.00 -7.86 3.10
C HIS A 164 -3.27 -9.28 2.59
N GLU A 165 -3.19 -10.26 3.48
CA GLU A 165 -3.71 -11.61 3.25
C GLU A 165 -5.07 -11.71 3.92
N ARG A 166 -6.05 -12.28 3.21
CA ARG A 166 -7.33 -12.63 3.81
C ARG A 166 -7.08 -13.47 5.05
N ASP A 167 -7.61 -13.00 6.17
CA ASP A 167 -7.46 -13.59 7.49
C ASP A 167 -7.55 -15.12 7.47
N PRO A 168 -6.41 -15.81 7.75
CA PRO A 168 -6.36 -17.26 7.77
C PRO A 168 -6.84 -17.86 9.10
N PHE A 169 -7.05 -17.03 10.14
CA PHE A 169 -7.35 -17.45 11.51
C PHE A 169 -8.82 -17.20 11.93
N GLY A 170 -9.52 -16.30 11.24
CA GLY A 170 -10.93 -15.99 11.47
C GLY A 170 -11.20 -14.99 12.60
N ASP A 171 -10.21 -14.18 13.00
CA ASP A 171 -10.30 -13.16 14.04
C ASP A 171 -10.25 -11.70 13.54
N GLU A 172 -10.22 -11.48 12.22
CA GLU A 172 -10.25 -10.17 11.56
C GLU A 172 -11.64 -9.78 11.01
N SER A 173 -12.70 -10.06 11.77
CA SER A 173 -14.06 -9.66 11.36
C SER A 173 -14.37 -8.19 11.62
N GLU A 174 -13.55 -7.49 12.40
CA GLU A 174 -13.76 -6.11 12.88
C GLU A 174 -12.58 -5.16 12.60
N GLY A 175 -11.55 -5.67 11.93
CA GLY A 175 -10.41 -4.91 11.44
C GLY A 175 -9.77 -5.66 10.29
N ALA A 176 -8.84 -5.03 9.58
CA ALA A 176 -8.01 -5.70 8.58
C ALA A 176 -6.54 -5.40 8.85
N TRP A 177 -5.71 -6.44 9.00
CA TRP A 177 -4.28 -6.30 9.22
C TRP A 177 -3.53 -6.17 7.89
N PHE A 178 -2.66 -5.19 7.84
CA PHE A 178 -1.82 -4.87 6.71
C PHE A 178 -0.36 -4.90 7.13
N LEU A 179 0.49 -5.22 6.18
CA LEU A 179 1.94 -5.08 6.30
C LEU A 179 2.39 -3.91 5.46
N TYR A 180 3.25 -3.06 6.01
CA TYR A 180 3.88 -2.00 5.24
C TYR A 180 4.73 -2.61 4.11
N ALA A 181 4.44 -2.19 2.88
CA ALA A 181 5.05 -2.78 1.69
C ALA A 181 5.22 -1.78 0.55
N PRO A 182 6.05 -0.73 0.71
CA PRO A 182 6.46 0.11 -0.41
C PRO A 182 6.90 -0.73 -1.61
N GLY A 183 6.38 -0.45 -2.79
CA GLY A 183 6.57 -1.29 -3.97
C GLY A 183 5.38 -2.20 -4.31
N SER A 184 4.35 -2.30 -3.46
CA SER A 184 3.13 -3.05 -3.76
C SER A 184 2.18 -2.31 -4.71
N ALA A 185 2.31 -0.98 -4.82
CA ALA A 185 1.36 -0.09 -5.48
C ALA A 185 -0.09 -0.21 -4.99
N MET A 186 -0.31 -0.84 -3.84
CA MET A 186 -1.61 -0.96 -3.18
C MET A 186 -1.56 -0.15 -1.89
N TYR A 187 -2.50 0.76 -1.71
CA TYR A 187 -2.46 1.76 -0.66
C TYR A 187 -3.65 1.62 0.27
N PHE A 188 -3.42 1.83 1.56
CA PHE A 188 -4.44 2.06 2.56
C PHE A 188 -4.31 3.49 3.09
N ASN A 189 -5.44 4.20 3.21
CA ASN A 189 -5.47 5.50 3.87
C ASN A 189 -5.62 5.30 5.39
N THR A 190 -4.61 5.73 6.14
CA THR A 190 -4.58 5.58 7.60
C THR A 190 -5.64 6.40 8.33
N GLY A 191 -6.18 7.46 7.72
CA GLY A 191 -7.20 8.32 8.32
C GLY A 191 -6.77 8.90 9.67
N THR A 192 -7.69 8.95 10.63
CA THR A 192 -7.36 9.27 12.03
C THR A 192 -6.60 8.09 12.63
N THR A 193 -5.28 8.24 12.81
CA THR A 193 -4.40 7.13 13.21
C THR A 193 -3.61 7.44 14.48
N ILE A 194 -3.13 6.38 15.13
CA ILE A 194 -2.19 6.43 16.26
C ILE A 194 -1.24 5.23 16.18
N SER A 195 0.02 5.44 16.55
CA SER A 195 1.06 4.42 16.51
C SER A 195 1.48 4.01 17.91
N PHE A 196 1.80 2.74 18.06
CA PHE A 196 2.34 2.14 19.28
C PHE A 196 3.67 1.46 18.96
N PRO A 197 4.54 1.29 19.97
CA PRO A 197 5.64 0.35 19.88
C PRO A 197 5.06 -1.04 19.57
N THR A 198 4.31 -1.67 20.48
CA THR A 198 3.79 -3.03 20.32
C THR A 198 2.28 -3.14 20.57
N HIS A 199 1.75 -4.36 20.39
CA HIS A 199 0.36 -4.70 20.68
C HIS A 199 -0.03 -4.45 22.13
N GLU A 200 0.88 -4.74 23.08
CA GLU A 200 0.65 -4.60 24.50
C GLU A 200 0.31 -3.16 24.91
N GLU A 201 0.99 -2.15 24.35
CA GLU A 201 0.65 -0.76 24.66
C GLU A 201 -0.70 -0.35 24.07
N ALA A 202 -1.07 -0.85 22.90
CA ALA A 202 -2.40 -0.60 22.33
C ALA A 202 -3.49 -1.25 23.18
N TYR A 203 -3.31 -2.52 23.58
CA TYR A 203 -4.26 -3.20 24.46
C TYR A 203 -4.44 -2.46 25.78
N ALA A 204 -3.35 -1.98 26.38
CA ALA A 204 -3.42 -1.15 27.59
C ALA A 204 -4.14 0.19 27.34
N ARG A 205 -3.86 0.88 26.22
CA ARG A 205 -4.47 2.17 25.87
C ARG A 205 -5.98 2.09 25.65
N PHE A 206 -6.45 0.96 25.13
CA PHE A 206 -7.85 0.73 24.83
C PHE A 206 -8.56 -0.17 25.85
N ASP A 207 -7.91 -0.55 26.95
CA ASP A 207 -8.49 -1.41 28.00
C ASP A 207 -9.01 -2.75 27.42
N VAL A 208 -8.26 -3.36 26.50
CA VAL A 208 -8.60 -4.63 25.84
C VAL A 208 -8.27 -5.79 26.78
N VAL A 209 -9.22 -6.68 26.98
CA VAL A 209 -9.09 -7.83 27.89
C VAL A 209 -9.75 -9.08 27.32
N GLY A 210 -9.20 -10.26 27.62
CA GLY A 210 -9.78 -11.55 27.25
C GLY A 210 -9.33 -12.05 25.87
N PRO A 211 -9.83 -13.21 25.40
CA PRO A 211 -9.23 -13.94 24.28
C PRO A 211 -9.48 -13.33 22.90
N GLN A 212 -10.38 -12.35 22.76
CA GLN A 212 -10.73 -11.70 21.49
C GLN A 212 -9.96 -10.39 21.31
N TRP A 213 -8.66 -10.42 21.58
CA TRP A 213 -7.80 -9.23 21.65
C TRP A 213 -7.90 -8.36 20.40
N ASN A 214 -7.84 -8.96 19.21
CA ASN A 214 -7.81 -8.23 17.94
C ASN A 214 -9.15 -7.56 17.61
N SER A 215 -10.26 -8.30 17.73
CA SER A 215 -11.59 -7.76 17.46
C SER A 215 -11.99 -6.69 18.48
N ASP A 216 -11.74 -6.91 19.78
CA ASP A 216 -12.02 -5.93 20.85
C ASP A 216 -11.18 -4.66 20.69
N LEU A 217 -9.89 -4.80 20.33
CA LEU A 217 -9.02 -3.67 20.02
C LEU A 217 -9.61 -2.81 18.89
N CYS A 218 -9.99 -3.42 17.76
CA CYS A 218 -10.51 -2.68 16.62
C CYS A 218 -11.85 -1.98 16.94
N GLN A 219 -12.75 -2.67 17.64
CA GLN A 219 -14.03 -2.10 18.07
C GLN A 219 -13.82 -0.90 19.03
N LYS A 220 -12.95 -1.03 20.03
CA LYS A 220 -12.69 0.07 20.99
C LYS A 220 -11.96 1.25 20.37
N ALA A 221 -10.99 0.99 19.48
CA ALA A 221 -10.31 2.04 18.75
C ALA A 221 -11.27 2.81 17.82
N SER A 222 -12.10 2.10 17.05
CA SER A 222 -13.07 2.73 16.16
C SER A 222 -14.12 3.55 16.91
N GLN A 223 -14.58 3.09 18.08
CA GLN A 223 -15.46 3.83 18.99
C GLN A 223 -14.83 5.12 19.53
N GLN A 224 -13.50 5.19 19.63
CA GLN A 224 -12.75 6.39 20.00
C GLN A 224 -12.44 7.31 18.80
N GLY A 225 -12.94 6.97 17.61
CA GLY A 225 -12.82 7.83 16.43
C GLY A 225 -11.65 7.48 15.50
N TYR A 226 -10.83 6.48 15.83
CA TYR A 226 -9.71 6.08 14.98
C TYR A 226 -10.16 5.28 13.74
N ASP A 227 -9.44 5.47 12.64
CA ASP A 227 -9.56 4.72 11.38
C ASP A 227 -8.50 3.61 11.29
N SER A 228 -7.33 3.81 11.90
CA SER A 228 -6.28 2.81 11.96
C SER A 228 -5.40 2.90 13.20
N LEU A 229 -4.72 1.81 13.52
CA LEU A 229 -3.59 1.76 14.46
C LEU A 229 -2.34 1.25 13.72
N GLN A 230 -1.16 1.55 14.25
CA GLN A 230 0.11 1.14 13.66
C GLN A 230 1.06 0.60 14.74
N PHE A 231 1.81 -0.46 14.41
CA PHE A 231 2.75 -1.12 15.32
C PHE A 231 4.15 -1.07 14.75
N THR A 232 4.99 -0.26 15.38
CA THR A 232 6.38 0.03 14.93
C THR A 232 7.40 -1.00 15.43
N ALA A 233 6.98 -1.90 16.31
CA ALA A 233 7.69 -3.05 16.80
C ALA A 233 6.67 -4.16 17.14
N HIS A 234 6.87 -5.39 16.71
CA HIS A 234 6.00 -6.48 17.14
C HIS A 234 6.86 -7.73 17.37
N VAL A 235 6.53 -8.45 18.43
CA VAL A 235 7.17 -9.73 18.73
C VAL A 235 6.19 -10.82 18.35
N ASP A 236 6.30 -11.32 17.12
CA ASP A 236 5.49 -12.43 16.63
C ASP A 236 6.38 -13.48 15.97
N HIS A 237 6.96 -14.29 16.83
CA HIS A 237 7.77 -15.44 16.44
C HIS A 237 6.99 -16.42 15.54
N VAL A 238 5.66 -16.51 15.66
CA VAL A 238 4.89 -17.49 14.86
C VAL A 238 4.83 -17.05 13.40
N ASN A 239 4.55 -15.77 13.16
CA ASN A 239 4.33 -15.25 11.81
C ASN A 239 5.59 -14.67 11.15
N TYR A 240 6.68 -14.47 11.90
CA TYR A 240 7.94 -13.92 11.37
C TYR A 240 9.10 -14.92 11.48
N PRO A 241 9.19 -15.89 10.55
CA PRO A 241 10.19 -16.96 10.61
C PRO A 241 11.63 -16.49 10.36
N CYS A 242 11.81 -15.24 9.96
CA CYS A 242 13.11 -14.63 9.68
C CYS A 242 13.61 -13.72 10.82
N ASP A 243 12.89 -13.66 11.94
CA ASP A 243 13.29 -12.83 13.07
C ASP A 243 14.56 -13.35 13.78
N THR A 244 15.08 -12.56 14.71
CA THR A 244 16.26 -12.94 15.50
C THR A 244 16.05 -14.22 16.30
N TYR A 245 14.83 -14.51 16.77
CA TYR A 245 14.54 -15.70 17.57
C TYR A 245 14.73 -16.99 16.76
N HIS A 246 14.27 -17.03 15.50
CA HIS A 246 14.40 -18.21 14.63
C HIS A 246 15.76 -18.33 13.96
N THR A 247 16.34 -17.21 13.56
CA THR A 247 17.55 -17.21 12.72
C THR A 247 18.84 -17.09 13.54
N GLY A 248 18.77 -16.53 14.75
CA GLY A 248 19.94 -16.13 15.54
C GLY A 248 20.69 -14.92 14.97
N VAL A 249 20.21 -14.32 13.88
CA VAL A 249 20.82 -13.13 13.27
C VAL A 249 20.44 -11.90 14.11
N PRO A 250 21.42 -11.14 14.63
CA PRO A 250 21.13 -9.96 15.44
C PRO A 250 20.44 -8.87 14.60
N ASN A 251 19.68 -8.01 15.27
CA ASN A 251 18.98 -6.86 14.66
C ASN A 251 17.82 -7.19 13.71
N LEU A 252 17.35 -8.44 13.69
CA LEU A 252 16.10 -8.87 13.04
C LEU A 252 14.95 -9.02 14.06
N ASN A 253 15.02 -8.33 15.22
CA ASN A 253 14.05 -8.51 16.30
C ASN A 253 12.63 -8.08 15.91
N TYR A 254 12.54 -7.10 15.01
CA TYR A 254 11.29 -6.54 14.50
C TYR A 254 11.41 -6.50 12.99
N MET A 255 10.52 -7.21 12.31
CA MET A 255 10.51 -7.28 10.86
C MET A 255 9.23 -6.63 10.35
N ASN A 256 9.36 -5.56 9.57
CA ASN A 256 8.19 -4.84 9.03
C ASN A 256 7.39 -4.04 10.09
N LEU A 257 6.49 -3.21 9.60
CA LEU A 257 5.52 -2.42 10.36
C LEU A 257 4.13 -2.98 10.06
N GLU A 258 3.33 -3.21 11.10
CA GLU A 258 1.95 -3.64 10.96
C GLU A 258 1.00 -2.45 11.07
N ILE A 259 -0.02 -2.41 10.22
CA ILE A 259 -1.06 -1.38 10.20
C ILE A 259 -2.40 -2.11 10.27
N VAL A 260 -3.30 -1.70 11.16
CA VAL A 260 -4.64 -2.28 11.23
C VAL A 260 -5.69 -1.22 10.90
N GLY A 261 -6.50 -1.48 9.88
CA GLY A 261 -7.68 -0.68 9.57
C GLY A 261 -8.83 -1.09 10.47
N VAL A 262 -9.12 -0.33 11.52
CA VAL A 262 -10.05 -0.73 12.61
C VAL A 262 -11.54 -0.59 12.26
N ARG A 263 -11.84 -0.20 11.02
CA ARG A 263 -13.20 -0.09 10.46
C ARG A 263 -13.37 -0.98 9.22
N LEU A 264 -12.41 -1.87 8.97
CA LEU A 264 -12.38 -2.78 7.83
C LEU A 264 -12.63 -4.23 8.27
N GLN A 265 -12.64 -5.16 7.32
CA GLN A 265 -12.89 -6.59 7.58
C GLN A 265 -11.86 -7.45 6.84
N GLY A 266 -10.83 -7.89 7.55
CA GLY A 266 -9.73 -8.71 7.03
C GLY A 266 -10.13 -10.15 6.71
N THR A 267 -11.30 -10.61 7.17
CA THR A 267 -11.92 -11.86 6.66
C THR A 267 -12.14 -11.86 5.14
N TYR A 268 -12.03 -10.70 4.48
CA TYR A 268 -12.09 -10.54 3.04
C TYR A 268 -10.76 -10.02 2.49
N SER A 269 -10.23 -10.60 1.41
CA SER A 269 -8.98 -10.13 0.78
C SER A 269 -9.05 -8.67 0.34
N CYS A 270 -10.25 -8.18 0.02
CA CYS A 270 -10.49 -6.78 -0.33
C CYS A 270 -10.81 -5.90 0.88
N THR A 271 -10.67 -6.40 2.11
CA THR A 271 -10.89 -5.69 3.37
C THR A 271 -12.35 -5.26 3.61
N SER A 272 -13.27 -5.79 2.80
CA SER A 272 -14.72 -5.58 2.88
C SER A 272 -15.46 -6.63 2.05
N SER A 273 -16.65 -7.02 2.50
CA SER A 273 -17.52 -7.99 1.82
C SER A 273 -17.93 -7.59 0.40
N THR A 274 -17.94 -6.30 0.07
CA THR A 274 -18.39 -5.75 -1.22
C THR A 274 -17.26 -5.42 -2.21
N GLY A 275 -16.02 -5.78 -1.88
CA GLY A 275 -14.82 -5.38 -2.63
C GLY A 275 -14.04 -4.28 -1.90
N ALA A 276 -13.03 -3.71 -2.56
CA ALA A 276 -12.16 -2.74 -1.92
C ALA A 276 -12.91 -1.43 -1.58
N PRO A 277 -12.84 -0.95 -0.33
CA PRO A 277 -13.44 0.33 0.07
C PRO A 277 -12.64 1.50 -0.51
N SER A 278 -13.18 2.72 -0.45
CA SER A 278 -12.50 3.92 -0.95
C SER A 278 -11.24 4.31 -0.16
N SER A 279 -11.05 3.73 1.02
CA SER A 279 -9.81 3.82 1.82
C SER A 279 -8.72 2.88 1.32
N VAL A 280 -8.99 2.06 0.29
CA VAL A 280 -8.01 1.23 -0.40
C VAL A 280 -7.92 1.67 -1.86
N ARG A 281 -6.70 1.95 -2.32
CA ARG A 281 -6.41 2.48 -3.65
C ARG A 281 -5.20 1.80 -4.27
N ALA A 282 -4.93 2.11 -5.53
CA ALA A 282 -3.86 1.51 -6.31
C ALA A 282 -3.09 2.53 -7.16
N GLY A 283 -1.96 2.08 -7.68
CA GLY A 283 -1.11 2.83 -8.61
C GLY A 283 -0.34 3.97 -7.95
N TRP A 284 0.47 4.69 -8.74
CA TRP A 284 1.30 5.78 -8.24
C TRP A 284 0.50 6.76 -7.37
N ASP A 285 0.96 7.00 -6.13
CA ASP A 285 0.38 7.99 -5.22
C ASP A 285 -1.13 7.77 -4.95
N ALA A 286 -1.56 6.51 -4.88
CA ALA A 286 -2.96 6.12 -4.62
C ALA A 286 -3.95 6.82 -5.59
N ARG A 287 -3.56 7.01 -6.85
CA ARG A 287 -4.37 7.76 -7.83
C ARG A 287 -5.54 6.96 -8.38
N SER A 288 -5.41 5.63 -8.43
CA SER A 288 -6.43 4.76 -9.00
C SER A 288 -7.31 4.18 -7.91
N ALA A 289 -8.60 4.03 -8.21
CA ALA A 289 -9.46 3.18 -7.39
C ALA A 289 -8.94 1.73 -7.47
N CYS A 290 -9.04 0.98 -6.38
CA CYS A 290 -8.68 -0.43 -6.37
C CYS A 290 -9.88 -1.28 -6.80
N THR A 291 -9.77 -1.98 -7.93
CA THR A 291 -10.74 -3.00 -8.32
C THR A 291 -10.28 -4.36 -7.79
N CYS A 292 -10.88 -4.85 -6.71
CA CYS A 292 -10.44 -6.06 -6.01
C CYS A 292 -11.44 -7.22 -6.11
N ASP A 293 -10.98 -8.47 -5.93
CA ASP A 293 -11.78 -9.69 -5.96
C ASP A 293 -11.59 -10.56 -4.69
N ASN A 294 -12.65 -10.69 -3.90
CA ASN A 294 -12.70 -11.46 -2.65
C ASN A 294 -12.50 -12.98 -2.82
N SER A 295 -12.46 -13.48 -4.06
CA SER A 295 -12.11 -14.89 -4.32
C SER A 295 -10.61 -15.18 -4.18
N GLN A 296 -9.77 -14.15 -4.15
CA GLN A 296 -8.31 -14.29 -3.99
C GLN A 296 -7.89 -14.44 -2.53
N GLY A 297 -6.65 -14.89 -2.32
CA GLY A 297 -6.04 -15.00 -0.98
C GLY A 297 -5.48 -13.68 -0.45
N TYR A 298 -5.09 -12.76 -1.33
CA TYR A 298 -4.45 -11.48 -0.98
C TYR A 298 -5.20 -10.31 -1.58
N LEU A 299 -4.99 -9.10 -1.04
CA LEU A 299 -5.41 -7.86 -1.68
C LEU A 299 -4.84 -7.81 -3.10
N ASN A 300 -5.71 -7.58 -4.08
CA ASN A 300 -5.41 -7.84 -5.49
C ASN A 300 -6.08 -6.80 -6.42
N CYS A 301 -5.69 -5.53 -6.28
CA CYS A 301 -6.20 -4.49 -7.17
C CYS A 301 -5.82 -4.82 -8.63
N LYS A 302 -6.80 -4.84 -9.55
CA LYS A 302 -6.55 -5.14 -10.98
C LYS A 302 -5.61 -4.15 -11.65
N GLU A 303 -5.46 -2.97 -11.04
CA GLU A 303 -4.60 -1.88 -11.48
C GLU A 303 -3.12 -2.12 -11.16
N VAL A 304 -2.79 -3.14 -10.36
CA VAL A 304 -1.40 -3.55 -10.06
C VAL A 304 -1.11 -4.94 -10.60
N PRO A 305 0.16 -5.30 -10.83
CA PRO A 305 0.54 -6.67 -11.18
C PRO A 305 0.05 -7.66 -10.13
N SER A 306 -0.47 -8.80 -10.59
CA SER A 306 -0.77 -9.92 -9.71
C SER A 306 0.40 -10.89 -9.72
N THR A 307 0.72 -11.42 -8.54
CA THR A 307 1.75 -12.47 -8.34
C THR A 307 1.45 -13.78 -9.08
N HIS A 308 0.25 -13.93 -9.65
CA HIS A 308 -0.18 -15.10 -10.41
C HIS A 308 -0.29 -14.86 -11.92
N THR A 309 -0.22 -13.61 -12.41
CA THR A 309 -0.63 -13.30 -13.79
C THR A 309 0.50 -13.38 -14.81
N LEU A 310 1.77 -13.42 -14.40
CA LEU A 310 2.89 -13.63 -15.32
C LEU A 310 3.48 -15.03 -15.21
N THR A 311 2.63 -16.05 -15.33
CA THR A 311 3.12 -17.29 -15.92
C THR A 311 3.70 -16.90 -17.29
N PRO A 312 4.95 -17.28 -17.63
CA PRO A 312 5.48 -17.01 -18.96
C PRO A 312 4.47 -17.54 -19.95
N VAL A 313 3.83 -16.66 -20.72
CA VAL A 313 3.05 -17.07 -21.88
C VAL A 313 4.05 -17.86 -22.70
N ASN A 314 3.91 -19.19 -22.70
CA ASN A 314 4.80 -20.16 -23.34
C ASN A 314 5.53 -19.48 -24.49
N SER A 315 6.72 -18.95 -24.22
CA SER A 315 7.58 -18.46 -25.26
C SER A 315 8.06 -19.74 -25.89
N THR A 316 7.30 -20.24 -26.86
CA THR A 316 7.81 -21.11 -27.89
C THR A 316 8.82 -20.28 -28.68
N HIS A 317 9.95 -19.99 -28.03
CA HIS A 317 11.21 -19.85 -28.70
C HIS A 317 11.43 -21.24 -29.30
N GLU A 318 11.08 -21.39 -30.57
CA GLU A 318 11.60 -22.46 -31.44
C GLU A 318 13.13 -22.35 -31.44
N ALA A 319 13.75 -22.86 -30.39
CA ALA A 319 15.14 -23.26 -30.40
C ALA A 319 15.21 -24.56 -31.21
N GLY A 320 15.36 -24.44 -32.53
CA GLY A 320 15.67 -25.61 -33.37
C GLY A 320 15.12 -25.59 -34.78
N ARG A 321 15.63 -24.70 -35.64
CA ARG A 321 15.84 -25.08 -37.04
C ARG A 321 17.31 -24.89 -37.40
N PRO A 322 18.07 -25.97 -37.65
CA PRO A 322 19.41 -25.84 -38.19
C PRO A 322 19.32 -25.30 -39.62
N LEU A 323 20.13 -24.28 -39.89
CA LEU A 323 20.48 -23.86 -41.25
C LEU A 323 21.22 -25.01 -41.92
N HIS A 324 20.52 -25.80 -42.74
CA HIS A 324 21.17 -26.60 -43.77
C HIS A 324 21.45 -25.73 -44.98
N VAL A 325 22.72 -25.44 -45.16
CA VAL A 325 23.35 -25.07 -46.43
C VAL A 325 23.73 -26.39 -47.14
N LEU A 326 23.32 -26.48 -48.40
CA LEU A 326 23.52 -27.55 -49.41
C LEU A 326 22.71 -28.83 -49.25
#